data_AF-A0A8B7P3Q1-F1
#
_entry.id   AF-A0A8B7P3Q1-F1
#
_cell.length_a   1.000
_cell.length_b   1.000
_cell.length_c   1.000
_cell.angle_alpha   90.00
_cell.angle_beta   90.00
_cell.angle_gamma   90.00
#
_symmetry.space_group_name_H-M   'P 1'
#
loop_
_entity.id
_entity.type
_entity.pdbx_description
1 polymer ?
#
loop_
_entity_poly.entity_id
_entity_poly.type
_entity_poly.pdbx_seq_one_letter_code
_entity_poly.pdbx_strand_id
1 'polypeptide(L)'
;MVKEMSSKNRNVCCCASMTIYCLISFVLLTNVMHTEGFAFEKQPSAKFQPPATVEELEFGFTLAYEQETFLVGSPRSSVNSEGALYSCPLAMLSSGSRVCSKINIAGSDASGTTQDVCSYDADWQRLGSSLAVSGKKILTCAPTWNNTCTKVYGDKYSTIVGKCFYSTNGVQGPFSSIVPVYDWKTGTLPMYHIKDGRCQVGFGSHFLQASNEMVLGAPGCTSWIGDVFQGPLSPEGPYVRRGNSSYTAGLLDPSSENPNAYDIPHLEELCPNYDALLESSSMELSIEELSIYALLESSSSGTLSKL
;
A
#
# COMPACT_ATOMS: atom_id res chain seq x y z
N MET A 1 82.54 1.05 15.87
CA MET A 1 81.75 0.01 16.56
C MET A 1 80.33 0.08 16.03
N VAL A 2 80.02 -0.67 14.97
CA VAL A 2 78.66 -0.82 14.44
C VAL A 2 78.32 -2.30 14.59
N LYS A 3 77.29 -2.58 15.39
CA LYS A 3 76.93 -3.92 15.87
C LYS A 3 75.97 -4.54 14.85
N GLU A 4 76.42 -5.58 14.17
CA GLU A 4 75.61 -6.45 13.31
C GLU A 4 74.43 -7.03 14.11
N MET A 5 73.21 -6.75 13.67
CA MET A 5 72.01 -7.45 14.13
C MET A 5 71.63 -8.56 13.14
N SER A 6 72.05 -9.76 13.52
CA SER A 6 71.47 -11.09 13.28
C SER A 6 70.29 -11.21 12.30
N SER A 7 70.60 -11.77 11.13
CA SER A 7 69.73 -12.13 10.01
C SER A 7 68.87 -13.41 10.23
N LYS A 8 68.64 -13.87 11.46
CA LYS A 8 68.03 -15.20 11.70
C LYS A 8 66.50 -15.24 11.86
N ASN A 9 65.80 -14.10 11.87
CA ASN A 9 64.34 -14.07 12.11
C ASN A 9 63.46 -13.75 10.88
N ARG A 10 64.01 -13.60 9.67
CA ARG A 10 63.20 -13.23 8.49
C ARG A 10 62.44 -14.39 7.85
N ASN A 11 62.82 -15.65 8.12
CA ASN A 11 62.20 -16.81 7.46
C ASN A 11 60.93 -17.32 8.17
N VAL A 12 60.67 -16.91 9.41
CA VAL A 12 59.49 -17.38 10.17
C VAL A 12 58.24 -16.55 9.85
N CYS A 13 58.38 -15.28 9.45
CA CYS A 13 57.24 -14.43 9.08
C CYS A 13 56.60 -14.81 7.73
N CYS A 14 57.34 -15.39 6.79
CA CYS A 14 56.79 -15.72 5.46
C CYS A 14 55.83 -16.91 5.49
N CYS A 15 56.06 -17.92 6.34
CA CYS A 15 55.19 -19.10 6.41
C CYS A 15 53.82 -18.82 7.06
N ALA A 16 53.79 -17.96 8.09
CA ALA A 16 52.54 -17.58 8.77
C ALA A 16 51.63 -16.73 7.87
N SER A 17 52.22 -15.87 7.04
CA SER A 17 51.47 -15.06 6.08
C SER A 17 50.79 -15.94 5.02
N MET A 18 51.51 -16.92 4.47
CA MET A 18 50.96 -17.82 3.43
C MET A 18 49.78 -18.67 3.94
N THR A 19 49.82 -19.12 5.19
CA THR A 19 48.74 -19.91 5.78
C THR A 19 47.47 -19.08 6.00
N ILE A 20 47.61 -17.81 6.40
CA ILE A 20 46.48 -16.90 6.54
C ILE A 20 45.84 -16.61 5.18
N TYR A 21 46.63 -16.36 4.13
CA TYR A 21 46.10 -16.16 2.77
C TYR A 21 45.38 -17.41 2.24
N CYS A 22 45.91 -18.61 2.48
CA CYS A 22 45.24 -19.85 2.09
C CYS A 22 43.92 -20.06 2.86
N LEU A 23 43.87 -19.76 4.16
CA LEU A 23 42.65 -19.87 4.96
C LEU A 23 41.59 -18.84 4.54
N ILE A 24 41.98 -17.58 4.31
CA ILE A 24 41.06 -16.55 3.82
C ILE A 24 40.56 -16.91 2.42
N SER A 25 41.43 -17.38 1.54
CA SER A 25 41.03 -17.79 0.19
C SER A 25 40.11 -19.02 0.22
N PHE A 26 40.35 -19.98 1.11
CA PHE A 26 39.47 -21.13 1.31
C PHE A 26 38.09 -20.71 1.83
N VAL A 27 38.05 -19.83 2.84
CA VAL A 27 36.80 -19.28 3.40
C VAL A 27 36.03 -18.48 2.35
N LEU A 28 36.70 -17.64 1.54
CA LEU A 28 36.05 -16.90 0.47
C LEU A 28 35.51 -17.85 -0.62
N LEU A 29 36.26 -18.87 -1.01
CA LEU A 29 35.82 -19.84 -2.03
C LEU A 29 34.65 -20.71 -1.55
N THR A 30 34.59 -21.08 -0.27
CA THR A 30 33.45 -21.85 0.28
C THR A 30 32.18 -21.01 0.41
N ASN A 31 32.30 -19.70 0.69
CA ASN A 31 31.14 -18.82 0.84
C ASN A 31 30.56 -18.34 -0.50
N VAL A 32 31.37 -18.28 -1.57
CA VAL A 32 30.87 -17.90 -2.91
C VAL A 32 30.04 -19.01 -3.57
N MET A 33 30.20 -20.27 -3.15
CA MET A 33 29.36 -21.37 -3.66
C MET A 33 27.92 -21.37 -3.09
N HIS A 34 27.61 -20.50 -2.12
CA HIS A 34 26.28 -20.36 -1.53
C HIS A 34 25.60 -19.02 -1.84
N THR A 35 26.18 -18.21 -2.73
CA THR A 35 25.37 -17.19 -3.40
C THR A 35 24.48 -17.91 -4.39
N GLU A 36 23.29 -18.31 -3.95
CA GLU A 36 22.16 -18.54 -4.87
C GLU A 36 21.93 -17.22 -5.59
N GLY A 37 22.61 -17.06 -6.73
CA GLY A 37 22.38 -15.96 -7.65
C GLY A 37 20.93 -16.04 -8.08
N PHE A 38 20.11 -15.11 -7.58
CA PHE A 38 18.78 -14.76 -8.08
C PHE A 38 18.05 -15.94 -8.76
N ALA A 39 17.51 -16.86 -7.96
CA ALA A 39 16.64 -17.93 -8.44
C ALA A 39 15.25 -17.39 -8.87
N PHE A 40 15.21 -16.33 -9.70
CA PHE A 40 14.08 -16.10 -10.57
C PHE A 40 14.19 -17.08 -11.73
N GLU A 41 13.93 -18.35 -11.44
CA GLU A 41 13.78 -19.33 -12.50
C GLU A 41 12.65 -18.83 -13.40
N LYS A 42 12.95 -18.68 -14.69
CA LYS A 42 12.00 -18.28 -15.72
C LYS A 42 11.03 -19.43 -15.97
N GLN A 43 10.27 -19.76 -14.93
CA GLN A 43 9.21 -20.75 -14.95
C GLN A 43 8.06 -20.24 -15.84
N PRO A 44 7.25 -21.15 -16.40
CA PRO A 44 6.10 -20.75 -17.21
C PRO A 44 5.20 -19.80 -16.40
N SER A 45 5.13 -18.54 -16.85
CA SER A 45 4.30 -17.51 -16.21
C SER A 45 2.82 -17.83 -16.45
N ALA A 46 2.02 -17.76 -15.40
CA ALA A 46 0.58 -17.88 -15.52
C ALA A 46 -0.04 -16.50 -15.84
N LYS A 47 -0.70 -16.40 -17.00
CA LYS A 47 -1.49 -15.22 -17.36
C LYS A 47 -2.92 -15.35 -16.83
N PHE A 48 -3.29 -14.46 -15.92
CA PHE A 48 -4.67 -14.24 -15.52
C PHE A 48 -5.30 -13.16 -16.41
N GLN A 49 -6.61 -13.25 -16.62
CA GLN A 49 -7.36 -12.32 -17.47
C GLN A 49 -8.65 -11.88 -16.76
N PRO A 50 -9.09 -10.63 -16.93
CA PRO A 50 -10.44 -10.25 -16.52
C PRO A 50 -11.49 -10.97 -17.40
N PRO A 51 -12.78 -10.94 -17.00
CA PRO A 51 -13.87 -11.39 -17.87
C PRO A 51 -13.86 -10.64 -19.21
N ALA A 52 -14.11 -11.35 -20.31
CA ALA A 52 -14.09 -10.80 -21.68
C ALA A 52 -15.06 -9.63 -21.93
N THR A 53 -16.02 -9.42 -21.02
CA THR A 53 -16.98 -8.30 -21.07
C THR A 53 -16.40 -6.98 -20.56
N VAL A 54 -15.17 -7.00 -20.03
CA VAL A 54 -14.50 -5.84 -19.47
C VAL A 54 -13.36 -5.46 -20.41
N GLU A 55 -13.30 -4.19 -20.82
CA GLU A 55 -12.11 -3.67 -21.48
C GLU A 55 -10.93 -3.86 -20.51
N GLU A 56 -9.79 -4.42 -20.97
CA GLU A 56 -8.61 -4.72 -20.13
C GLU A 56 -7.89 -3.47 -19.59
N LEU A 57 -8.62 -2.40 -19.31
CA LEU A 57 -8.11 -1.13 -18.86
C LEU A 57 -7.59 -1.26 -17.41
N GLU A 58 -6.27 -1.17 -17.27
CA GLU A 58 -5.54 -1.14 -15.99
C GLU A 58 -5.77 -2.38 -15.10
N PHE A 59 -6.16 -3.53 -15.66
CA PHE A 59 -6.19 -4.78 -14.90
C PHE A 59 -4.76 -5.16 -14.46
N GLY A 60 -4.57 -5.37 -13.15
CA GLY A 60 -3.24 -5.63 -12.59
C GLY A 60 -2.56 -4.39 -12.04
N PHE A 61 -3.25 -3.25 -11.94
CA PHE A 61 -2.71 -2.02 -11.34
C PHE A 61 -2.27 -2.24 -9.89
N THR A 62 -3.04 -3.00 -9.11
CA THR A 62 -2.65 -3.49 -7.80
C THR A 62 -2.81 -5.00 -7.71
N LEU A 63 -1.93 -5.63 -6.93
CA LEU A 63 -1.93 -7.07 -6.69
C LEU A 63 -1.77 -7.33 -5.21
N ALA A 64 -2.54 -8.27 -4.69
CA ALA A 64 -2.35 -8.81 -3.36
C ALA A 64 -2.67 -10.30 -3.33
N TYR A 65 -2.14 -10.98 -2.31
CA TYR A 65 -2.37 -12.39 -2.09
C TYR A 65 -3.19 -12.58 -0.82
N GLU A 66 -4.35 -13.23 -0.97
CA GLU A 66 -5.22 -13.60 0.14
C GLU A 66 -5.41 -15.12 0.11
N GLN A 67 -4.77 -15.80 1.06
CA GLN A 67 -4.84 -17.26 1.23
C GLN A 67 -4.47 -18.07 -0.02
N GLU A 68 -5.40 -18.40 -0.91
CA GLU A 68 -5.16 -19.13 -2.15
C GLU A 68 -5.72 -18.38 -3.37
N THR A 69 -5.92 -17.08 -3.23
CA THR A 69 -6.53 -16.22 -4.25
C THR A 69 -5.65 -14.99 -4.47
N PHE A 70 -5.30 -14.73 -5.73
CA PHE A 70 -4.79 -13.41 -6.10
C PHE A 70 -5.95 -12.43 -6.19
N LEU A 71 -5.78 -11.29 -5.55
CA LEU A 71 -6.65 -10.14 -5.69
C LEU A 71 -6.00 -9.16 -6.66
N VAL A 72 -6.78 -8.70 -7.62
CA VAL A 72 -6.29 -7.83 -8.69
C VAL A 72 -7.17 -6.59 -8.77
N GLY A 73 -6.57 -5.42 -8.53
CA GLY A 73 -7.24 -4.15 -8.76
C GLY A 73 -7.20 -3.76 -10.24
N SER A 74 -8.31 -3.19 -10.70
CA SER A 74 -8.45 -2.56 -12.01
C SER A 74 -9.17 -1.24 -11.82
N PRO A 75 -8.44 -0.13 -11.61
CA PRO A 75 -9.03 1.20 -11.39
C PRO A 75 -9.90 1.69 -12.55
N ARG A 76 -9.77 1.09 -13.73
CA ARG A 76 -10.60 1.39 -14.90
C ARG A 76 -11.28 0.14 -15.44
N SER A 77 -12.19 -0.45 -14.69
CA SER A 77 -12.86 -1.69 -15.13
C SER A 77 -14.09 -1.49 -16.05
N SER A 78 -14.38 -0.27 -16.48
CA SER A 78 -15.53 0.07 -17.32
C SER A 78 -15.31 1.40 -18.03
N VAL A 79 -16.18 1.75 -18.98
CA VAL A 79 -16.19 3.05 -19.68
C VAL A 79 -16.22 4.22 -18.68
N ASN A 80 -16.96 4.06 -17.59
CA ASN A 80 -17.11 5.07 -16.54
C ASN A 80 -15.92 5.10 -15.56
N SER A 81 -14.95 4.19 -15.70
CA SER A 81 -13.75 4.13 -14.84
C SER A 81 -14.09 4.08 -13.34
N GLU A 82 -15.20 3.42 -12.99
CA GLU A 82 -15.61 3.16 -11.60
C GLU A 82 -14.55 2.31 -10.87
N GLY A 83 -13.91 1.42 -11.62
CA GLY A 83 -12.91 0.49 -11.12
C GLY A 83 -13.53 -0.74 -10.46
N ALA A 84 -12.71 -1.77 -10.27
CA ALA A 84 -13.14 -3.02 -9.67
C ALA A 84 -11.99 -3.75 -8.99
N LEU A 85 -12.37 -4.71 -8.13
CA LEU A 85 -11.48 -5.72 -7.58
C LEU A 85 -11.87 -7.09 -8.13
N TYR A 86 -10.88 -7.87 -8.52
CA TYR A 86 -11.08 -9.22 -9.06
C TYR A 86 -10.44 -10.26 -8.15
N SER A 87 -11.02 -11.45 -8.15
CA SER A 87 -10.50 -12.65 -7.49
C SER A 87 -10.05 -13.67 -8.54
N CYS A 88 -8.82 -14.15 -8.38
CA CYS A 88 -8.17 -15.12 -9.24
C CYS A 88 -7.67 -16.29 -8.38
N PRO A 89 -8.49 -17.32 -8.12
CA PRO A 89 -8.09 -18.49 -7.34
C PRO A 89 -6.89 -19.22 -7.96
N LEU A 90 -5.92 -19.62 -7.14
CA LEU A 90 -4.75 -20.39 -7.58
C LEU A 90 -5.11 -21.74 -8.18
N ALA A 91 -6.26 -22.32 -7.81
CA ALA A 91 -6.78 -23.54 -8.43
C ALA A 91 -6.94 -23.40 -9.96
N MET A 92 -7.05 -22.17 -10.49
CA MET A 92 -7.08 -21.90 -11.93
C MET A 92 -5.75 -22.13 -12.64
N LEU A 93 -4.63 -22.23 -11.91
CA LEU A 93 -3.34 -22.55 -12.52
C LEU A 93 -3.36 -23.95 -13.17
N SER A 94 -4.09 -24.87 -12.57
CA SER A 94 -4.31 -26.24 -13.03
C SER A 94 -5.45 -26.36 -14.05
N SER A 95 -6.26 -25.32 -14.23
CA SER A 95 -7.34 -25.30 -15.22
C SER A 95 -6.88 -24.61 -16.51
N GLY A 96 -7.47 -24.99 -17.65
CA GLY A 96 -7.18 -24.33 -18.93
C GLY A 96 -7.76 -22.91 -19.06
N SER A 97 -8.59 -22.46 -18.09
CA SER A 97 -9.25 -21.15 -18.09
C SER A 97 -8.86 -20.35 -16.86
N ARG A 98 -8.16 -19.23 -17.08
CA ARG A 98 -7.60 -18.34 -16.04
C ARG A 98 -8.30 -16.99 -16.00
N VAL A 99 -9.64 -17.04 -16.12
CA VAL A 99 -10.50 -15.85 -16.10
C VAL A 99 -10.91 -15.55 -14.66
N CYS A 100 -10.53 -14.38 -14.18
CA CYS A 100 -10.83 -13.91 -12.84
C CYS A 100 -12.28 -13.43 -12.72
N SER A 101 -12.82 -13.45 -11.50
CA SER A 101 -14.19 -13.03 -11.22
C SER A 101 -14.22 -11.68 -10.52
N LYS A 102 -15.07 -10.75 -10.98
CA LYS A 102 -15.30 -9.45 -10.29
C LYS A 102 -15.87 -9.73 -8.90
N ILE A 103 -15.29 -9.11 -7.88
CA ILE A 103 -15.79 -9.15 -6.51
C ILE A 103 -16.91 -8.12 -6.39
N ASN A 104 -18.04 -8.54 -5.82
CA ASN A 104 -19.15 -7.63 -5.56
C ASN A 104 -18.90 -6.83 -4.27
N ILE A 105 -18.65 -5.53 -4.41
CA ILE A 105 -18.45 -4.62 -3.28
C ILE A 105 -19.72 -3.77 -3.17
N ALA A 106 -20.60 -4.12 -2.23
CA ALA A 106 -21.87 -3.40 -2.08
C ALA A 106 -21.63 -1.89 -1.87
N GLY A 107 -22.32 -1.07 -2.68
CA GLY A 107 -22.19 0.39 -2.63
C GLY A 107 -20.91 0.95 -3.25
N SER A 108 -20.11 0.14 -3.98
CA SER A 108 -19.08 0.66 -4.88
C SER A 108 -19.69 1.29 -6.12
N ASP A 109 -20.67 0.63 -6.73
CA ASP A 109 -21.25 1.03 -8.02
C ASP A 109 -22.52 1.89 -7.80
N ALA A 110 -22.68 2.44 -6.60
CA ALA A 110 -23.86 3.21 -6.22
C ALA A 110 -23.59 4.71 -6.38
N SER A 111 -24.52 5.41 -7.03
CA SER A 111 -24.68 6.85 -6.91
C SER A 111 -25.83 7.11 -5.95
N GLY A 112 -25.72 8.14 -5.12
CA GLY A 112 -26.71 8.37 -4.08
C GLY A 112 -26.55 9.70 -3.37
N THR A 113 -27.34 9.88 -2.31
CA THR A 113 -27.27 11.06 -1.45
C THR A 113 -26.81 10.66 -0.05
N THR A 114 -25.87 11.42 0.51
CA THR A 114 -25.36 11.19 1.88
C THR A 114 -26.15 12.00 2.91
N GLN A 115 -26.67 13.16 2.49
CA GLN A 115 -27.55 14.08 3.20
C GLN A 115 -28.37 14.84 2.15
N ASP A 116 -29.46 15.55 2.50
CA ASP A 116 -30.38 16.25 1.57
C ASP A 116 -29.72 17.26 0.59
N VAL A 117 -28.40 17.43 0.66
CA VAL A 117 -27.63 18.46 -0.03
C VAL A 117 -26.35 17.92 -0.69
N CYS A 118 -25.97 16.66 -0.47
CA CYS A 118 -24.74 16.04 -1.01
C CYS A 118 -25.05 14.77 -1.83
N SER A 119 -24.63 14.77 -3.09
CA SER A 119 -24.74 13.66 -4.03
C SER A 119 -23.36 13.13 -4.42
N TYR A 120 -23.19 11.81 -4.40
CA TYR A 120 -21.97 11.15 -4.85
C TYR A 120 -22.22 10.34 -6.12
N ASP A 121 -21.16 10.21 -6.92
CA ASP A 121 -21.16 9.40 -8.12
C ASP A 121 -20.01 8.39 -8.05
N ALA A 122 -20.30 7.16 -8.47
CA ALA A 122 -19.30 6.10 -8.58
C ALA A 122 -18.39 6.29 -9.80
N ASP A 123 -18.85 7.06 -10.79
CA ASP A 123 -18.08 7.37 -12.00
C ASP A 123 -16.71 7.97 -11.63
N TRP A 124 -15.67 7.44 -12.28
CA TRP A 124 -14.28 7.84 -12.13
C TRP A 124 -13.71 7.74 -10.70
N GLN A 125 -14.33 6.98 -9.79
CA GLN A 125 -13.81 6.81 -8.43
C GLN A 125 -12.51 5.99 -8.35
N ARG A 126 -12.20 5.21 -9.40
CA ARG A 126 -10.98 4.40 -9.55
C ARG A 126 -10.78 3.36 -8.44
N LEU A 127 -11.81 2.58 -8.14
CA LEU A 127 -11.73 1.49 -7.18
C LEU A 127 -10.67 0.45 -7.57
N GLY A 128 -9.84 0.02 -6.61
CA GLY A 128 -8.72 -0.88 -6.86
C GLY A 128 -7.39 -0.17 -7.11
N SER A 129 -7.34 1.15 -6.92
CA SER A 129 -6.09 1.93 -7.02
C SER A 129 -5.10 1.65 -5.89
N SER A 130 -5.58 1.24 -4.72
CA SER A 130 -4.74 0.68 -3.67
C SER A 130 -5.41 -0.56 -3.09
N LEU A 131 -4.58 -1.51 -2.65
CA LEU A 131 -5.02 -2.81 -2.16
C LEU A 131 -4.06 -3.29 -1.08
N ALA A 132 -4.61 -3.65 0.07
CA ALA A 132 -3.88 -4.24 1.19
C ALA A 132 -4.61 -5.47 1.71
N VAL A 133 -3.86 -6.48 2.11
CA VAL A 133 -4.37 -7.73 2.68
C VAL A 133 -3.60 -8.06 3.96
N SER A 134 -4.32 -8.50 5.00
CA SER A 134 -3.73 -9.01 6.25
C SER A 134 -4.57 -10.16 6.78
N GLY A 135 -4.12 -11.39 6.57
CA GLY A 135 -4.92 -12.58 6.84
C GLY A 135 -6.17 -12.58 5.94
N LYS A 136 -7.37 -12.61 6.55
CA LYS A 136 -8.66 -12.49 5.84
C LYS A 136 -9.14 -11.04 5.67
N LYS A 137 -8.37 -10.07 6.16
CA LYS A 137 -8.74 -8.67 6.01
C LYS A 137 -8.32 -8.19 4.63
N ILE A 138 -9.26 -7.60 3.90
CA ILE A 138 -9.04 -6.98 2.61
C ILE A 138 -9.39 -5.51 2.75
N LEU A 139 -8.56 -4.63 2.20
CA LEU A 139 -8.80 -3.20 2.12
C LEU A 139 -8.47 -2.75 0.70
N THR A 140 -9.43 -2.12 0.02
CA THR A 140 -9.25 -1.57 -1.32
C THR A 140 -9.81 -0.16 -1.38
N CYS A 141 -9.22 0.74 -2.15
CA CYS A 141 -9.64 2.13 -2.17
C CYS A 141 -9.90 2.68 -3.57
N ALA A 142 -10.71 3.73 -3.58
CA ALA A 142 -11.17 4.55 -4.69
C ALA A 142 -10.77 6.01 -4.38
N PRO A 143 -9.50 6.40 -4.62
CA PRO A 143 -8.95 7.68 -4.17
C PRO A 143 -9.57 8.88 -4.88
N THR A 144 -10.16 8.69 -6.07
CA THR A 144 -10.84 9.76 -6.82
C THR A 144 -12.34 9.77 -6.60
N TRP A 145 -12.85 9.00 -5.63
CA TRP A 145 -14.25 9.05 -5.23
C TRP A 145 -14.65 10.49 -4.90
N ASN A 146 -15.73 10.93 -5.55
CA ASN A 146 -16.18 12.31 -5.52
C ASN A 146 -17.55 12.43 -4.85
N ASN A 147 -17.69 13.44 -4.00
CA ASN A 147 -18.98 13.88 -3.48
C ASN A 147 -19.19 15.36 -3.83
N THR A 148 -20.36 15.66 -4.41
CA THR A 148 -20.79 17.01 -4.75
C THR A 148 -21.84 17.48 -3.76
N CYS A 149 -21.53 18.54 -3.03
CA CYS A 149 -22.40 19.11 -2.02
C CYS A 149 -22.86 20.51 -2.41
N THR A 150 -24.08 20.88 -2.02
CA THR A 150 -24.60 22.24 -2.18
C THR A 150 -24.43 23.02 -0.87
N LYS A 151 -23.97 24.27 -0.95
CA LYS A 151 -23.86 25.16 0.21
C LYS A 151 -25.24 25.74 0.57
N VAL A 152 -25.36 26.31 1.76
CA VAL A 152 -26.56 27.02 2.25
C VAL A 152 -27.03 28.12 1.29
N TYR A 153 -26.13 28.68 0.47
CA TYR A 153 -26.43 29.72 -0.53
C TYR A 153 -26.59 29.20 -1.98
N GLY A 154 -26.69 27.88 -2.19
CA GLY A 154 -26.90 27.28 -3.52
C GLY A 154 -25.64 26.96 -4.32
N ASP A 155 -24.46 27.43 -3.89
CA ASP A 155 -23.20 27.11 -4.55
C ASP A 155 -22.86 25.62 -4.40
N LYS A 156 -22.56 24.94 -5.51
CA LYS A 156 -22.09 23.56 -5.48
C LYS A 156 -20.58 23.51 -5.35
N TYR A 157 -20.07 22.57 -4.56
CA TYR A 157 -18.65 22.24 -4.51
C TYR A 157 -18.48 20.73 -4.65
N SER A 158 -17.44 20.35 -5.39
CA SER A 158 -17.06 18.96 -5.68
C SER A 158 -15.80 18.61 -4.89
N THR A 159 -15.78 17.44 -4.27
CA THR A 159 -14.69 17.02 -3.38
C THR A 159 -14.23 15.61 -3.71
N ILE A 160 -12.97 15.47 -4.12
CA ILE A 160 -12.31 14.20 -4.43
C ILE A 160 -11.61 13.66 -3.18
N VAL A 161 -12.41 13.28 -2.20
CA VAL A 161 -11.92 12.97 -0.84
C VAL A 161 -11.34 11.58 -0.74
N GLY A 162 -11.73 10.68 -1.65
CA GLY A 162 -11.37 9.27 -1.62
C GLY A 162 -12.24 8.46 -0.65
N LYS A 163 -12.43 7.19 -0.98
CA LYS A 163 -13.22 6.23 -0.21
C LYS A 163 -12.52 4.89 -0.21
N CYS A 164 -12.55 4.18 0.91
CA CYS A 164 -12.04 2.82 1.00
C CYS A 164 -13.18 1.84 1.32
N PHE A 165 -12.97 0.59 0.95
CA PHE A 165 -13.85 -0.54 1.20
C PHE A 165 -13.02 -1.64 1.85
N TYR A 166 -13.60 -2.31 2.83
CA TYR A 166 -12.91 -3.37 3.54
C TYR A 166 -13.83 -4.54 3.85
N SER A 167 -13.24 -5.73 3.90
CA SER A 167 -13.86 -6.96 4.40
C SER A 167 -12.96 -7.53 5.48
N THR A 168 -13.54 -8.06 6.56
CA THR A 168 -12.79 -8.80 7.60
C THR A 168 -12.84 -10.32 7.39
N ASN A 169 -13.62 -10.79 6.42
CA ASN A 169 -13.93 -12.20 6.20
C ASN A 169 -13.51 -12.66 4.78
N GLY A 170 -12.49 -12.02 4.21
CA GLY A 170 -11.94 -12.34 2.90
C GLY A 170 -12.88 -11.94 1.76
N VAL A 171 -12.65 -12.53 0.59
CA VAL A 171 -13.40 -12.26 -0.65
C VAL A 171 -14.89 -12.59 -0.53
N GLN A 172 -15.24 -13.58 0.30
CA GLN A 172 -16.62 -14.01 0.52
C GLN A 172 -17.35 -13.15 1.56
N GLY A 173 -16.62 -12.30 2.28
CA GLY A 173 -17.17 -11.44 3.30
C GLY A 173 -17.91 -10.22 2.73
N PRO A 174 -18.87 -9.66 3.46
CA PRO A 174 -19.46 -8.38 3.10
C PRO A 174 -18.40 -7.28 3.19
N PHE A 175 -18.43 -6.35 2.24
CA PHE A 175 -17.62 -5.14 2.29
C PHE A 175 -18.36 -4.02 3.01
N SER A 176 -17.63 -3.28 3.84
CA SER A 176 -18.06 -2.03 4.45
C SER A 176 -17.20 -0.89 3.93
N SER A 177 -17.72 0.34 3.95
CA SER A 177 -16.98 1.52 3.46
C SER A 177 -16.45 2.39 4.59
N ILE A 178 -15.34 3.07 4.31
CA ILE A 178 -14.69 4.02 5.20
C ILE A 178 -14.36 5.28 4.40
N VAL A 179 -14.68 6.45 4.97
CA VAL A 179 -14.29 7.77 4.47
C VAL A 179 -13.71 8.57 5.65
N PRO A 180 -12.41 8.40 5.99
CA PRO A 180 -11.87 8.89 7.27
C PRO A 180 -11.94 10.40 7.47
N VAL A 181 -12.00 11.13 6.36
CA VAL A 181 -12.02 12.58 6.36
C VAL A 181 -13.41 13.12 6.67
N TYR A 182 -14.46 12.34 6.40
CA TYR A 182 -15.85 12.79 6.53
C TYR A 182 -16.41 12.36 7.89
N ASP A 183 -16.48 13.30 8.83
CA ASP A 183 -17.21 13.10 10.06
C ASP A 183 -18.71 13.35 9.82
N TRP A 184 -19.44 12.27 9.55
CA TRP A 184 -20.88 12.28 9.35
C TRP A 184 -21.68 12.69 10.60
N LYS A 185 -21.05 12.69 11.79
CA LYS A 185 -21.73 12.96 13.07
C LYS A 185 -21.83 14.45 13.36
N THR A 186 -20.88 15.27 12.91
CA THR A 186 -20.80 16.69 13.32
C THR A 186 -21.51 17.66 12.40
N GLY A 187 -21.89 17.26 11.18
CA GLY A 187 -22.66 18.10 10.24
C GLY A 187 -21.98 19.43 9.85
N THR A 188 -20.72 19.64 10.26
CA THR A 188 -19.97 20.87 10.02
C THR A 188 -19.30 20.85 8.66
N LEU A 189 -20.07 21.21 7.63
CA LEU A 189 -19.64 21.29 6.23
C LEU A 189 -18.79 22.51 5.80
N PRO A 190 -18.74 23.69 6.49
CA PRO A 190 -18.39 24.92 5.77
C PRO A 190 -16.90 25.10 5.40
N MET A 191 -15.95 24.38 6.01
CA MET A 191 -14.51 24.51 5.66
C MET A 191 -13.83 23.22 5.20
N TYR A 192 -14.53 22.10 5.25
CA TYR A 192 -14.01 20.80 4.86
C TYR A 192 -13.46 20.77 3.43
N HIS A 193 -14.21 21.35 2.49
CA HIS A 193 -13.86 21.35 1.07
C HIS A 193 -12.58 22.12 0.73
N ILE A 194 -12.14 23.05 1.58
CA ILE A 194 -10.97 23.91 1.32
C ILE A 194 -9.69 23.17 1.70
N LYS A 195 -9.64 22.57 2.90
CA LYS A 195 -8.45 21.88 3.39
C LYS A 195 -8.41 20.43 2.95
N ASP A 196 -9.54 19.75 3.02
CA ASP A 196 -9.60 18.29 2.97
C ASP A 196 -10.46 17.77 1.81
N GLY A 197 -11.12 18.66 1.07
CA GLY A 197 -11.95 18.32 -0.10
C GLY A 197 -11.18 17.71 -1.27
N ARG A 198 -9.85 17.65 -1.21
CA ARG A 198 -9.00 17.01 -2.21
C ARG A 198 -8.09 15.94 -1.63
N CYS A 199 -8.39 15.45 -0.42
CA CYS A 199 -7.53 14.53 0.31
C CYS A 199 -7.10 13.28 -0.46
N GLN A 200 -7.97 12.74 -1.31
CA GLN A 200 -7.73 11.49 -2.05
C GLN A 200 -7.26 10.34 -1.14
N VAL A 201 -7.96 10.15 -0.03
CA VAL A 201 -7.62 9.11 0.94
C VAL A 201 -7.66 7.73 0.28
N GLY A 202 -6.68 6.92 0.64
CA GLY A 202 -6.53 5.59 0.08
C GLY A 202 -5.76 5.61 -1.24
N PHE A 203 -5.06 6.71 -1.55
CA PHE A 203 -4.07 6.73 -2.63
C PHE A 203 -3.01 5.64 -2.42
N GLY A 204 -2.59 5.44 -1.17
CA GLY A 204 -1.86 4.27 -0.70
C GLY A 204 -2.56 3.66 0.51
N SER A 205 -2.43 2.34 0.69
CA SER A 205 -3.00 1.64 1.84
C SER A 205 -2.11 0.49 2.31
N HIS A 206 -2.10 0.25 3.62
CA HIS A 206 -1.36 -0.86 4.22
C HIS A 206 -1.98 -1.30 5.56
N PHE A 207 -1.75 -2.54 5.97
CA PHE A 207 -2.07 -3.02 7.32
C PHE A 207 -0.81 -3.06 8.18
N LEU A 208 -0.91 -2.57 9.42
CA LEU A 208 0.18 -2.70 10.39
C LEU A 208 0.19 -4.13 10.95
N GLN A 209 1.29 -4.85 10.74
CA GLN A 209 1.43 -6.27 11.10
C GLN A 209 1.10 -6.58 12.57
N ALA A 210 1.33 -5.64 13.48
CA ALA A 210 1.18 -5.84 14.92
C ALA A 210 -0.14 -5.31 15.52
N SER A 211 -0.76 -4.29 14.94
CA SER A 211 -1.83 -3.53 15.63
C SER A 211 -3.23 -3.79 15.10
N ASN A 212 -3.42 -4.68 14.11
CA ASN A 212 -4.72 -4.88 13.44
C ASN A 212 -5.31 -3.60 12.80
N GLU A 213 -4.52 -2.54 12.74
CA GLU A 213 -4.87 -1.25 12.18
C GLU A 213 -4.47 -1.17 10.72
N MET A 214 -5.12 -0.26 10.02
CA MET A 214 -4.74 0.15 8.68
C MET A 214 -4.10 1.53 8.71
N VAL A 215 -3.32 1.80 7.68
CA VAL A 215 -2.74 3.10 7.37
C VAL A 215 -3.16 3.46 5.95
N LEU A 216 -3.61 4.71 5.76
CA LEU A 216 -4.09 5.25 4.48
C LEU A 216 -3.33 6.54 4.18
N GLY A 217 -2.71 6.60 2.99
CA GLY A 217 -2.10 7.81 2.47
C GLY A 217 -3.12 8.72 1.79
N ALA A 218 -2.97 10.02 1.96
CA ALA A 218 -3.89 11.04 1.48
C ALA A 218 -3.14 12.28 0.99
N PRO A 219 -2.62 12.27 -0.25
CA PRO A 219 -1.65 13.27 -0.72
C PRO A 219 -2.25 14.67 -0.88
N GLY A 220 -3.55 14.79 -1.19
CA GLY A 220 -4.16 16.08 -1.49
C GLY A 220 -4.75 16.81 -0.28
N CYS A 221 -4.52 16.29 0.94
CA CYS A 221 -4.96 16.96 2.15
C CYS A 221 -4.13 18.22 2.44
N THR A 222 -4.75 19.18 3.11
CA THR A 222 -4.13 20.44 3.56
C THR A 222 -3.34 21.13 2.45
N SER A 223 -4.02 21.44 1.34
CA SER A 223 -3.39 22.09 0.18
C SER A 223 -2.20 21.29 -0.39
N TRP A 224 -2.36 19.97 -0.49
CA TRP A 224 -1.34 19.04 -1.02
C TRP A 224 -0.08 18.87 -0.18
N ILE A 225 -0.09 19.29 1.09
CA ILE A 225 0.94 18.88 2.05
C ILE A 225 0.89 17.37 2.27
N GLY A 226 -0.32 16.81 2.23
CA GLY A 226 -0.58 15.40 2.43
C GLY A 226 -0.72 15.01 3.89
N ASP A 227 -1.41 13.90 4.11
CA ASP A 227 -1.67 13.33 5.42
C ASP A 227 -1.63 11.80 5.38
N VAL A 228 -1.50 11.22 6.57
CA VAL A 228 -1.64 9.79 6.81
C VAL A 228 -2.74 9.55 7.84
N PHE A 229 -3.69 8.68 7.52
CA PHE A 229 -4.74 8.26 8.46
C PHE A 229 -4.41 6.87 8.98
N GLN A 230 -4.44 6.68 10.29
CA GLN A 230 -4.23 5.39 10.96
C GLN A 230 -5.42 5.07 11.85
N GLY A 231 -5.88 3.82 11.86
CA GLY A 231 -6.91 3.38 12.79
C GLY A 231 -7.43 1.98 12.50
N PRO A 232 -8.44 1.51 13.26
CA PRO A 232 -9.03 0.20 13.05
C PRO A 232 -9.88 0.14 11.78
N LEU A 233 -10.18 -1.08 11.33
CA LEU A 233 -11.21 -1.35 10.31
C LEU A 233 -12.61 -1.17 10.90
N SER A 234 -13.06 0.08 11.01
CA SER A 234 -14.37 0.45 11.56
C SER A 234 -14.93 1.63 10.78
N PRO A 235 -16.20 1.64 10.33
CA PRO A 235 -16.75 2.78 9.62
C PRO A 235 -16.78 4.06 10.48
N GLU A 236 -16.69 3.92 11.81
CA GLU A 236 -16.85 5.03 12.76
C GLU A 236 -15.53 5.62 13.28
N GLY A 237 -14.38 5.05 12.95
CA GLY A 237 -13.12 5.41 13.62
C GLY A 237 -13.14 5.04 15.11
N PRO A 238 -12.16 5.48 15.91
CA PRO A 238 -11.36 6.69 15.70
C PRO A 238 -10.21 6.51 14.70
N TYR A 239 -10.01 7.52 13.86
CA TYR A 239 -8.85 7.63 12.98
C TYR A 239 -7.91 8.71 13.48
N VAL A 240 -6.66 8.34 13.70
CA VAL A 240 -5.59 9.28 14.02
C VAL A 240 -5.00 9.80 12.70
N ARG A 241 -5.12 11.10 12.49
CA ARG A 241 -4.43 11.82 11.40
C ARG A 241 -3.01 12.14 11.85
N ARG A 242 -2.03 11.72 11.07
CA ARG A 242 -0.61 11.97 11.28
C ARG A 242 -0.10 12.75 10.07
N GLY A 243 0.10 14.06 10.25
CA GLY A 243 0.56 15.00 9.23
C GLY A 243 0.99 16.33 9.86
N ASN A 244 1.57 17.23 9.06
CA ASN A 244 2.31 18.41 9.52
C ASN A 244 1.43 19.60 9.98
N SER A 245 0.27 19.34 10.59
CA SER A 245 -0.51 20.42 11.20
C SER A 245 -1.21 19.93 12.46
N SER A 246 -1.36 20.85 13.40
CA SER A 246 -1.88 20.75 14.77
C SER A 246 -3.34 20.26 14.89
N TYR A 247 -3.82 19.42 13.97
CA TYR A 247 -5.13 18.79 13.98
C TYR A 247 -4.97 17.30 14.30
N THR A 248 -5.12 16.97 15.58
CA THR A 248 -5.51 15.62 15.99
C THR A 248 -6.90 15.37 15.40
N ALA A 249 -7.02 14.50 14.38
CA ALA A 249 -8.33 14.00 14.00
C ALA A 249 -8.98 13.36 15.24
N GLY A 250 -10.22 13.77 15.51
CA GLY A 250 -10.86 13.71 16.81
C GLY A 250 -10.68 12.39 17.56
N LEU A 251 -9.84 12.42 18.58
CA LEU A 251 -10.05 11.63 19.78
C LEU A 251 -11.12 12.38 20.59
N LEU A 252 -12.40 12.11 20.35
CA LEU A 252 -13.39 12.38 21.37
C LEU A 252 -13.47 11.13 22.25
N ASP A 253 -12.52 11.01 23.16
CA ASP A 253 -12.78 10.35 24.43
C ASP A 253 -13.57 11.36 25.29
N PRO A 254 -14.87 11.15 25.57
CA PRO A 254 -15.64 12.05 26.42
C PRO A 254 -15.26 11.95 27.91
N SER A 255 -14.16 11.29 28.29
CA SER A 255 -13.79 11.06 29.69
C SER A 255 -12.42 11.56 30.16
N SER A 256 -11.57 12.18 29.33
CA SER A 256 -10.28 12.72 29.80
C SER A 256 -10.29 14.25 29.96
N GLU A 257 -10.64 14.73 31.15
CA GLU A 257 -10.51 16.13 31.59
C GLU A 257 -9.04 16.54 31.83
N ASN A 258 -8.15 16.42 30.85
CA ASN A 258 -6.83 17.06 30.97
C ASN A 258 -6.23 17.52 29.63
N PRO A 259 -6.51 18.77 29.20
CA PRO A 259 -5.95 19.32 27.97
C PRO A 259 -4.43 19.62 28.02
N ASN A 260 -3.73 19.33 29.13
CA ASN A 260 -2.30 19.65 29.30
C ASN A 260 -1.35 18.42 29.27
N ALA A 261 -1.79 17.25 28.82
CA ALA A 261 -1.00 16.02 28.95
C ALA A 261 0.01 15.74 27.81
N TYR A 262 0.04 16.53 26.74
CA TYR A 262 0.97 16.32 25.62
C TYR A 262 1.60 17.63 25.13
N ASP A 263 2.54 18.17 25.91
CA ASP A 263 3.60 19.02 25.37
C ASP A 263 4.60 18.13 24.63
N ILE A 264 4.52 18.08 23.30
CA ILE A 264 5.61 17.56 22.45
C ILE A 264 6.48 18.78 22.11
N PRO A 265 7.77 18.81 22.49
CA PRO A 265 8.62 19.94 22.19
C PRO A 265 8.78 20.14 20.67
N HIS A 266 8.64 21.39 20.25
CA HIS A 266 8.81 21.86 18.88
C HIS A 266 10.09 21.28 18.24
N LEU A 267 9.90 20.50 17.17
CA LEU A 267 10.97 19.87 16.39
C LEU A 267 11.47 20.80 15.26
N GLU A 268 11.61 22.09 15.56
CA GLU A 268 12.09 23.13 14.61
C GLU A 268 13.59 23.45 14.71
N GLU A 269 14.36 22.77 15.58
CA GLU A 269 15.78 23.12 15.81
C GLU A 269 16.84 22.23 15.13
N LEU A 270 16.51 21.31 14.22
CA LEU A 270 17.51 20.34 13.72
C LEU A 270 17.74 20.19 12.20
N CYS A 271 17.28 21.11 11.34
CA CYS A 271 17.70 21.11 9.92
C CYS A 271 17.72 22.52 9.28
N PRO A 272 18.87 23.22 9.19
CA PRO A 272 19.01 24.35 8.27
C PRO A 272 19.43 23.84 6.88
N ASN A 273 18.76 24.35 5.83
CA ASN A 273 18.96 24.14 4.39
C ASN A 273 18.21 22.97 3.74
N TYR A 274 17.02 23.28 3.22
CA TYR A 274 16.25 22.41 2.31
C TYR A 274 16.08 23.03 0.89
N ASP A 275 16.91 24.00 0.51
CA ASP A 275 16.78 24.74 -0.77
C ASP A 275 17.72 24.26 -1.90
N ALA A 276 18.24 23.02 -1.85
CA ALA A 276 19.26 22.56 -2.81
C ALA A 276 19.02 21.22 -3.53
N LEU A 277 17.79 20.69 -3.57
CA LEU A 277 17.52 19.39 -4.24
C LEU A 277 16.30 19.40 -5.17
N LEU A 278 16.08 20.49 -5.90
CA LEU A 278 15.11 20.56 -7.00
C LEU A 278 15.79 20.81 -8.34
N GLU A 279 16.78 19.99 -8.70
CA GLU A 279 17.18 19.83 -10.11
C GLU A 279 17.52 18.36 -10.42
N SER A 280 16.94 17.88 -11.53
CA SER A 280 17.19 16.61 -12.23
C SER A 280 16.51 15.34 -11.70
N SER A 281 15.34 15.01 -12.28
CA SER A 281 15.18 13.77 -13.06
C SER A 281 13.80 13.72 -13.70
N SER A 282 13.69 14.13 -14.97
CA SER A 282 12.61 13.70 -15.85
C SER A 282 13.01 12.34 -16.42
N MET A 283 12.32 11.27 -16.00
CA MET A 283 12.45 9.95 -16.61
C MET A 283 11.12 9.60 -17.26
N GLU A 284 11.06 9.74 -18.58
CA GLU A 284 10.00 9.16 -19.39
C GLU A 284 10.14 7.63 -19.36
N LEU A 285 9.10 6.94 -18.91
CA LEU A 285 8.99 5.48 -18.98
C LEU A 285 7.88 5.15 -19.98
N SER A 286 8.31 4.71 -21.17
CA SER A 286 7.45 4.02 -22.13
C SER A 286 7.10 2.65 -21.57
N ILE A 287 5.81 2.39 -21.36
CA ILE A 287 5.29 1.11 -20.88
C ILE A 287 5.08 0.21 -22.10
N GLU A 288 6.03 -0.68 -22.36
CA GLU A 288 5.79 -1.90 -23.15
C GLU A 288 5.95 -3.12 -22.22
N GLU A 289 4.89 -3.94 -22.18
CA GLU A 289 4.77 -5.28 -21.58
C GLU A 289 5.33 -5.52 -20.17
N LEU A 290 4.50 -5.26 -19.15
CA LEU A 290 4.68 -5.82 -17.80
C LEU A 290 4.18 -7.26 -17.74
N SER A 291 5.11 -8.22 -17.72
CA SER A 291 4.85 -9.59 -17.26
C SER A 291 5.24 -9.70 -15.79
N ILE A 292 4.27 -10.00 -14.91
CA ILE A 292 4.47 -10.02 -13.45
C ILE A 292 4.60 -11.46 -12.94
N TYR A 293 5.63 -11.70 -12.14
CA TYR A 293 5.93 -12.98 -11.48
C TYR A 293 5.47 -12.93 -10.00
N ALA A 294 4.81 -13.98 -9.51
CA ALA A 294 4.51 -14.18 -8.10
C ALA A 294 5.14 -15.51 -7.63
N LEU A 295 5.87 -15.47 -6.51
CA LEU A 295 6.49 -16.64 -5.87
C LEU A 295 5.55 -17.21 -4.79
N LEU A 296 5.35 -18.53 -4.82
CA LEU A 296 4.72 -19.29 -3.75
C LEU A 296 5.79 -20.19 -3.11
N GLU A 297 6.16 -19.91 -1.87
CA GLU A 297 6.91 -20.88 -1.05
C GLU A 297 5.93 -21.88 -0.44
N SER A 298 5.90 -23.10 -0.95
CA SER A 298 5.22 -24.21 -0.28
C SER A 298 6.20 -24.92 0.65
N SER A 299 6.03 -24.79 1.95
CA SER A 299 6.70 -25.65 2.93
C SER A 299 6.01 -27.02 2.95
N SER A 300 6.48 -27.96 2.11
CA SER A 300 6.09 -29.37 2.22
C SER A 300 7.30 -30.21 2.67
N SER A 301 7.39 -30.39 3.98
CA SER A 301 8.05 -31.54 4.58
C SER A 301 7.08 -32.71 4.48
N GLY A 302 7.24 -33.58 3.47
CA GLY A 302 6.35 -34.73 3.27
C GLY A 302 7.04 -35.84 2.48
N THR A 303 7.45 -36.86 3.21
CA THR A 303 8.26 -38.03 2.84
C THR A 303 7.83 -38.74 1.56
N LEU A 304 8.82 -39.01 0.70
CA LEU A 304 8.78 -39.96 -0.41
C LEU A 304 8.32 -41.35 0.09
N SER A 305 7.27 -41.92 -0.49
CA SER A 305 7.07 -43.37 -0.52
C SER A 305 6.73 -43.81 -1.93
N LYS A 306 7.65 -44.56 -2.53
CA LYS A 306 7.46 -45.32 -3.76
C LYS A 306 6.31 -46.31 -3.60
N LEU A 307 5.40 -46.33 -4.59
CA LEU A 307 4.81 -47.53 -5.21
C LEU A 307 4.39 -47.16 -6.63
#